data_AF-M8DI93-F1
#
_entry.id   AF-M8DI93-F1
#
_cell.length_a   1.000
_cell.length_b   1.000
_cell.length_c   1.000
_cell.angle_alpha   90.00
_cell.angle_beta   90.00
_cell.angle_gamma   90.00
#
_symmetry.space_group_name_H-M   'P 1'
#
loop_
_entity.id
_entity.type
_entity.pdbx_description
1 polymer ?
#
loop_
_entity_poly.entity_id
_entity_poly.type
_entity_poly.pdbx_seq_one_letter_code
_entity_poly.pdbx_strand_id
1 'polypeptide(L)' 'ISEWAKNVVANAVKLGIVRGYEDNTFKPKDNATRAEAAAMLYRILEKTGNI' A
#
# COMPACT_ATOMS: atom_id res chain seq x y z
N ILE A 1 -6.33 9.16 -7.60
CA ILE A 1 -6.22 9.14 -6.12
C ILE A 1 -6.95 10.37 -5.61
N SER A 2 -7.85 10.24 -4.63
CA SER A 2 -8.52 11.39 -4.01
C SER A 2 -7.49 12.30 -3.32
N GLU A 3 -7.71 13.62 -3.31
CA GLU A 3 -6.71 14.60 -2.85
C GLU A 3 -6.17 14.29 -1.44
N TRP A 4 -7.07 13.97 -0.51
CA TRP A 4 -6.73 13.65 0.87
C TRP A 4 -5.79 12.44 0.99
N ALA A 5 -5.89 11.48 0.06
CA ALA A 5 -5.13 10.23 0.10
C ALA A 5 -3.76 10.36 -0.56
N LYS A 6 -3.51 11.38 -1.40
CA LYS A 6 -2.27 11.50 -2.18
C LYS A 6 -1.02 11.46 -1.30
N ASN A 7 -0.98 12.30 -0.26
CA ASN A 7 0.18 12.41 0.62
C ASN A 7 0.40 11.13 1.44
N VAL A 8 -0.68 10.54 1.94
CA VAL A 8 -0.62 9.31 2.74
C VAL A 8 -0.15 8.14 1.88
N VAL A 9 -0.70 8.00 0.67
CA VAL A 9 -0.30 6.95 -0.28
C VAL A 9 1.16 7.13 -0.72
N ALA A 10 1.60 8.36 -1.01
CA ALA A 10 2.99 8.62 -1.38
C ALA A 10 3.97 8.18 -0.28
N ASN A 11 3.64 8.47 0.98
CA ASN A 11 4.42 8.01 2.13
C ASN A 11 4.39 6.49 2.26
N ALA A 12 3.23 5.86 2.10
CA ALA A 12 3.10 4.39 2.16
C ALA A 12 3.90 3.68 1.06
N VAL A 13 3.98 4.27 -0.14
CA VAL A 13 4.83 3.79 -1.24
C VAL A 13 6.31 3.96 -0.89
N LYS A 14 6.71 5.14 -0.37
CA LYS A 14 8.09 5.40 0.06
C LYS A 14 8.55 4.44 1.16
N LEU A 15 7.66 4.07 2.08
CA LEU A 15 7.91 3.09 3.13
C LEU A 15 7.87 1.64 2.64
N GLY A 16 7.49 1.40 1.38
CA GLY A 16 7.35 0.07 0.79
C GLY A 16 6.15 -0.73 1.29
N ILE A 17 5.23 -0.10 2.04
CA ILE A 17 4.00 -0.70 2.56
C ILE A 17 3.04 -0.99 1.40
N VAL A 18 2.84 0.01 0.54
CA VAL A 18 2.03 -0.08 -0.68
C VAL A 18 2.95 -0.20 -1.88
N ARG A 19 2.59 -1.06 -2.84
CA ARG A 19 3.27 -1.22 -4.12
C ARG A 19 2.24 -1.18 -5.24
N GLY A 20 2.64 -0.69 -6.41
CA GLY A 20 1.85 -0.82 -7.63
C GLY A 20 1.85 -2.26 -8.13
N TYR A 21 1.19 -2.45 -9.26
CA TYR A 21 1.15 -3.73 -9.97
C TYR A 21 2.38 -3.89 -10.88
N GLU A 22 2.65 -5.12 -11.32
CA GLU A 22 3.76 -5.44 -12.22
C GLU A 22 3.67 -4.74 -13.58
N ASP A 23 2.46 -4.38 -13.99
CA ASP A 23 2.17 -3.58 -15.19
C ASP A 23 2.47 -2.08 -15.03
N ASN A 24 3.14 -1.68 -13.94
CA ASN A 24 3.41 -0.29 -13.55
C ASN A 24 2.16 0.56 -13.30
N THR A 25 0.99 -0.05 -13.06
CA THR A 25 -0.22 0.68 -12.71
C THR A 25 -0.39 0.82 -11.19
N PHE A 26 -1.15 1.85 -10.81
CA PHE A 26 -1.66 2.02 -9.46
C PHE A 26 -3.18 2.23 -9.54
N LYS A 27 -3.96 1.37 -8.89
CA LYS A 27 -5.42 1.30 -9.03
C LYS A 27 -6.14 1.76 -7.74
N PRO A 28 -6.08 3.06 -7.39
CA PRO A 28 -6.55 3.57 -6.09
C PRO A 28 -8.07 3.59 -5.91
N LYS A 29 -8.83 3.30 -6.97
CA LYS A 29 -10.30 3.26 -6.95
C LYS A 29 -10.84 1.83 -6.97
N ASP A 30 -9.97 0.83 -7.15
CA ASP A 30 -10.36 -0.57 -7.20
C ASP A 30 -10.44 -1.14 -5.77
N ASN A 31 -11.20 -2.23 -5.62
CA ASN A 31 -11.23 -2.96 -4.37
C ASN A 31 -9.95 -3.78 -4.19
N ALA A 32 -9.33 -3.66 -3.03
CA ALA A 32 -8.23 -4.55 -2.66
C ALA A 32 -8.74 -5.97 -2.39
N THR A 33 -8.00 -6.96 -2.89
CA THR A 33 -8.18 -8.36 -2.52
C THR A 33 -7.72 -8.59 -1.08
N ARG A 34 -8.21 -9.69 -0.48
CA ARG A 34 -7.76 -10.12 0.86
C ARG A 34 -6.25 -10.36 0.92
N ALA A 35 -5.66 -10.88 -0.17
CA ALA A 35 -4.23 -11.14 -0.25
C ALA A 35 -3.42 -9.84 -0.26
N GLU A 36 -3.85 -8.84 -1.03
CA GLU A 36 -3.21 -7.51 -1.05
C GLU A 36 -3.32 -6.82 0.32
N ALA A 37 -4.50 -6.89 0.97
CA ALA A 37 -4.69 -6.36 2.31
C ALA A 37 -3.77 -7.03 3.34
N ALA A 38 -3.67 -8.36 3.32
CA ALA A 38 -2.79 -9.11 4.22
C ALA A 38 -1.30 -8.77 3.97
N ALA A 39 -0.89 -8.65 2.70
CA ALA A 39 0.47 -8.27 2.35
C ALA A 39 0.81 -6.84 2.83
N MET A 40 -0.13 -5.89 2.75
CA MET A 40 0.06 -4.55 3.32
C MET A 40 0.22 -4.60 4.84
N LEU A 41 -0.64 -5.35 5.54
CA LEU A 41 -0.56 -5.51 7.00
C LEU A 41 0.77 -6.15 7.44
N TYR A 42 1.22 -7.19 6.74
CA TYR A 42 2.50 -7.83 7.01
C TYR A 42 3.67 -6.83 6.93
N ARG A 43 3.70 -6.01 5.87
CA ARG A 43 4.74 -4.97 5.70
C ARG A 43 4.65 -3.89 6.77
N ILE A 44 3.45 -3.53 7.22
CA ILE A 44 3.29 -2.61 8.36
C ILE A 44 3.92 -3.21 9.61
N LEU A 45 3.59 -4.46 9.93
CA LEU A 45 4.12 -5.14 11.12
C LEU A 45 5.66 -5.21 11.10
N GLU A 46 6.24 -5.62 9.96
CA GLU A 46 7.69 -5.64 9.73
C GLU A 46 8.32 -4.25 9.94
N LYS A 47 7.72 -3.17 9.39
CA LYS A 47 8.25 -1.81 9.56
C LYS A 47 8.11 -1.27 10.97
N THR A 48 7.14 -1.73 11.73
CA THR A 48 6.91 -1.32 13.12
C THR A 48 7.72 -2.12 14.14
N GLY A 49 8.49 -3.14 13.71
CA GLY A 49 9.26 -4.00 14.60
C GLY A 49 8.40 -4.94 15.45
N ASN A 50 7.18 -5.21 14.99
CA ASN A 50 6.25 -6.15 15.65
C ASN A 50 6.41 -7.59 15.16
N ILE A 51 7.25 -7.80 14.14
CA ILE A 51 7.81 -9.06 13.64
C ILE A 51 9.15 -8.77 12.96
#